data_AF-A0A4R7SXK1-F1
#
_entry.id   AF-A0A4R7SXK1-F1
#
_cell.length_a   1.000
_cell.length_b   1.000
_cell.length_c   1.000
_cell.angle_alpha   90.00
_cell.angle_beta   90.00
_cell.angle_gamma   90.00
#
_symmetry.space_group_name_H-M   'P 1'
#
loop_
_entity.id
_entity.type
_entity.pdbx_description
1 polymer ?
#
loop_
_entity_poly.entity_id
_entity_poly.type
_entity_poly.pdbx_seq_one_letter_code
_entity_poly.pdbx_strand_id
1 'polypeptide(L)'
;MITTVAELLQELMLKERAVLDASPIEHRPTIGSMYEGLSIDILGRAIPDGLDLNLVTGFAVDDDGNMSGQLDCMLVRGAGIPVPYTTAFQWHIRDVIAVFEIKKTLYSAELKDAFQHLGEVRELEKRYRASLTGDAALVDLRRPNRAYAEVTGQDPPEFGAIESLPADREALFRTLLDEYHSALRIIVGFHGFKSEHSFRESLVSYLTENLRTPGFGPGGFPQLIVSGDYTLAKANGQPYSNRLTPDGWWPFYFSTAVNPLHMILEYVWTRLDQMFGIGGLWGEDLELEVPHALLVGKAEHTPDGAIGWNYRFVNNTPELLTKLGASEAWQPFYPTDEQAVILMRLQQGKDVRLTDEKLISFLSRPSDDLDQFWDDLLTSGLVAKSSDGTELRLIATQCDIAYLPDGRIVAGENNTGRLSRWIANNTAESGKVAD
;
A
#
# COMPACT_ATOMS: atom_id res chain seq x y z
N MET A 1 6.69 -14.73 -21.79
CA MET A 1 5.46 -14.27 -22.49
C MET A 1 4.99 -13.08 -21.67
N ILE A 2 4.68 -11.94 -22.30
CA ILE A 2 4.21 -10.75 -21.56
C ILE A 2 2.75 -10.97 -21.20
N THR A 3 2.43 -11.01 -19.92
CA THR A 3 1.08 -11.24 -19.38
C THR A 3 0.48 -9.99 -18.74
N THR A 4 1.31 -8.98 -18.40
CA THR A 4 0.86 -7.73 -17.77
C THR A 4 1.40 -6.48 -18.45
N VAL A 5 0.73 -5.34 -18.22
CA VAL A 5 1.23 -4.01 -18.64
C VAL A 5 2.56 -3.68 -17.97
N ALA A 6 2.73 -4.05 -16.69
CA ALA A 6 3.96 -3.85 -15.96
C ALA A 6 5.15 -4.58 -16.59
N GLU A 7 4.97 -5.82 -17.05
CA GLU A 7 6.01 -6.56 -17.77
C GLU A 7 6.36 -5.92 -19.11
N LEU A 8 5.36 -5.48 -19.88
CA LEU A 8 5.59 -4.80 -21.15
C LEU A 8 6.43 -3.54 -20.97
N LEU A 9 6.04 -2.71 -19.99
CA LEU A 9 6.71 -1.45 -19.72
C LEU A 9 8.08 -1.66 -19.07
N GLN A 10 8.27 -2.73 -18.29
CA GLN A 10 9.56 -3.11 -17.74
C GLN A 10 10.55 -3.46 -18.86
N GLU A 11 10.14 -4.27 -19.84
CA GLU A 11 10.98 -4.61 -21.00
C GLU A 11 11.36 -3.37 -21.82
N LEU A 12 10.41 -2.44 -22.02
CA LEU A 12 10.68 -1.17 -22.66
C LEU A 12 11.69 -0.34 -21.84
N MET A 13 11.46 -0.20 -20.54
CA MET A 13 12.34 0.53 -19.63
C MET A 13 13.75 -0.05 -19.62
N LEU A 14 13.90 -1.38 -19.59
CA LEU A 14 15.20 -2.06 -19.59
C LEU A 14 15.98 -1.77 -20.87
N LYS A 15 15.28 -1.77 -22.01
CA LYS A 15 15.87 -1.45 -23.31
C LYS A 15 16.31 0.00 -23.40
N GLU A 16 15.46 0.95 -23.00
CA GLU A 16 15.79 2.38 -23.04
C GLU A 16 16.88 2.73 -22.01
N ARG A 17 16.85 2.12 -20.82
CA ARG A 17 17.94 2.23 -19.82
C ARG A 17 19.29 1.85 -20.41
N ALA A 18 19.36 0.75 -21.18
CA ALA A 18 20.60 0.33 -21.82
C ALA A 18 21.11 1.36 -22.86
N VAL A 19 20.20 2.05 -23.55
CA VAL A 19 20.55 3.17 -24.45
C VAL A 19 21.12 4.34 -23.65
N LEU A 20 20.48 4.72 -22.52
CA LEU A 20 20.98 5.78 -21.66
C LEU A 20 22.36 5.46 -21.06
N ASP A 21 22.60 4.20 -20.68
CA ASP A 21 23.88 3.76 -20.12
C ASP A 21 25.01 3.70 -21.15
N ALA A 22 24.69 3.48 -22.42
CA ALA A 22 25.65 3.52 -23.51
C ALA A 22 25.95 4.96 -23.99
N SER A 23 25.24 5.97 -23.49
CA SER A 23 25.42 7.36 -23.88
C SER A 23 26.80 7.87 -23.44
N PRO A 24 27.54 8.60 -24.31
CA PRO A 24 28.84 9.17 -23.96
C PRO A 24 28.75 10.42 -23.06
N ILE A 25 27.55 10.80 -22.62
CA ILE A 25 27.34 12.00 -21.79
C ILE A 25 27.85 11.75 -20.37
N GLU A 26 28.80 12.57 -19.93
CA GLU A 26 29.36 12.53 -18.56
C GLU A 26 28.82 13.64 -17.64
N HIS A 27 28.07 14.60 -18.20
CA HIS A 27 27.51 15.73 -17.44
C HIS A 27 26.38 15.26 -16.51
N ARG A 28 26.64 15.19 -15.20
CA ARG A 28 25.73 14.59 -14.21
C ARG A 28 24.30 15.14 -14.24
N PRO A 29 24.05 16.47 -14.30
CA PRO A 29 22.68 16.99 -14.39
C PRO A 29 21.95 16.50 -15.65
N THR A 30 22.64 16.42 -16.79
CA THR A 30 22.04 15.90 -18.03
C THR A 30 21.70 14.42 -17.91
N ILE A 31 22.54 13.63 -17.25
CA ILE A 31 22.23 12.22 -16.95
C ILE A 31 20.97 12.14 -16.08
N GLY A 32 20.85 12.97 -15.04
CA GLY A 32 19.63 13.07 -14.22
C GLY A 32 18.38 13.29 -15.09
N SER A 33 18.39 14.35 -15.89
CA SER A 33 17.27 14.68 -16.78
C SER A 33 16.94 13.60 -17.81
N MET A 34 17.91 12.80 -18.26
CA MET A 34 17.65 11.66 -19.14
C MET A 34 16.83 10.57 -18.44
N TYR A 35 17.16 10.26 -17.19
CA TYR A 35 16.44 9.27 -16.39
C TYR A 35 15.08 9.77 -15.90
N GLU A 36 14.97 11.07 -15.57
CA GLU A 36 13.70 11.74 -15.31
C GLU A 36 12.77 11.65 -16.53
N GLY A 37 13.28 12.01 -17.72
CA GLY A 37 12.53 11.94 -18.97
C GLY A 37 12.06 10.53 -19.32
N LEU A 38 12.92 9.52 -19.12
CA LEU A 38 12.52 8.12 -19.29
C LEU A 38 11.41 7.72 -18.30
N SER A 39 11.51 8.16 -17.04
CA SER A 39 10.49 7.88 -16.03
C SER A 39 9.13 8.45 -16.42
N ILE A 40 9.10 9.70 -16.90
CA ILE A 40 7.88 10.36 -17.38
C ILE A 40 7.29 9.62 -18.59
N ASP A 41 8.10 9.20 -19.56
CA ASP A 41 7.60 8.46 -20.74
C ASP A 41 7.02 7.10 -20.36
N ILE A 42 7.72 6.32 -19.53
CA ILE A 42 7.26 4.98 -19.11
C ILE A 42 5.99 5.07 -18.27
N LEU A 43 5.98 5.94 -17.25
CA LEU A 43 4.80 6.10 -16.39
C LEU A 43 3.63 6.68 -17.17
N GLY A 44 3.87 7.64 -18.07
CA GLY A 44 2.83 8.28 -18.87
C GLY A 44 2.04 7.31 -19.75
N ARG A 45 2.65 6.18 -20.16
CA ARG A 45 1.98 5.10 -20.89
C ARG A 45 1.03 4.26 -20.04
N ALA A 46 1.15 4.32 -18.71
CA ALA A 46 0.36 3.55 -17.77
C ALA A 46 -0.73 4.37 -17.04
N ILE A 47 -0.67 5.70 -17.12
CA ILE A 47 -1.68 6.58 -16.53
C ILE A 47 -2.90 6.64 -17.46
N PRO A 48 -4.13 6.41 -16.96
CA PRO A 48 -5.33 6.50 -17.78
C PRO A 48 -5.59 7.91 -18.32
N ASP A 49 -6.00 7.98 -19.58
CA ASP A 49 -6.47 9.21 -20.21
C ASP A 49 -7.83 9.67 -19.65
N GLY A 50 -8.16 10.95 -19.84
CA GLY A 50 -9.48 11.50 -19.52
C GLY A 50 -9.73 11.88 -18.05
N LEU A 51 -8.71 11.75 -17.19
CA LEU A 51 -8.76 12.10 -15.76
C LEU A 51 -8.15 13.48 -15.43
N ASP A 52 -7.77 14.25 -16.44
CA ASP A 52 -7.06 15.54 -16.29
C ASP A 52 -5.79 15.40 -15.43
N LEU A 53 -5.03 14.33 -15.72
CA LEU A 53 -3.79 13.98 -15.04
C LEU A 53 -2.59 14.34 -15.91
N ASN A 54 -1.52 14.82 -15.28
CA ASN A 54 -0.28 15.17 -15.96
C ASN A 54 0.91 14.62 -15.17
N LEU A 55 1.97 14.22 -15.89
CA LEU A 55 3.28 13.94 -15.33
C LEU A 55 4.22 15.11 -15.64
N VAL A 56 4.77 15.72 -14.60
CA VAL A 56 5.42 17.04 -14.70
C VAL A 56 6.61 17.15 -13.77
N THR A 57 7.53 18.05 -14.07
CA THR A 57 8.62 18.44 -13.17
C THR A 57 8.33 19.83 -12.59
N GLY A 58 8.73 20.09 -11.35
CA GLY A 58 8.41 21.38 -10.74
C GLY A 58 8.41 21.41 -9.22
N PHE A 59 7.53 22.23 -8.66
CA PHE A 59 7.46 22.49 -7.22
C PHE A 59 6.04 22.27 -6.72
N ALA A 60 5.91 21.77 -5.48
CA ALA A 60 4.65 21.79 -4.76
C ALA A 60 4.58 23.05 -3.87
N VAL A 61 3.42 23.69 -3.82
CA VAL A 61 3.15 24.90 -3.01
C VAL A 61 1.89 24.75 -2.16
N ASP A 62 1.80 25.47 -1.05
CA ASP A 62 0.56 25.61 -0.26
C ASP A 62 -0.03 27.03 -0.32
N ASP A 63 -1.20 27.22 0.30
CA ASP A 63 -1.92 28.51 0.34
C ASP A 63 -1.13 29.63 1.05
N ASP A 64 -0.19 29.28 1.93
CA ASP A 64 0.64 30.21 2.70
C ASP A 64 1.93 30.61 1.96
N GLY A 65 2.13 30.10 0.75
CA GLY A 65 3.31 30.36 -0.07
C GLY A 65 4.56 29.56 0.34
N ASN A 66 4.42 28.54 1.19
CA ASN A 66 5.49 27.56 1.39
C ASN A 66 5.66 26.74 0.12
N MET A 67 6.88 26.28 -0.14
CA MET A 67 7.23 25.56 -1.36
C MET A 67 8.22 24.44 -1.04
N SER A 68 8.11 23.32 -1.77
CA SER A 68 9.08 22.23 -1.74
C SER A 68 10.40 22.61 -2.44
N GLY A 69 11.41 21.74 -2.33
CA GLY A 69 12.47 21.66 -3.35
C GLY A 69 11.90 21.34 -4.75
N GLN A 70 12.77 21.37 -5.76
CA GLN A 70 12.39 20.95 -7.11
C GLN A 70 12.21 19.43 -7.13
N LEU A 71 11.04 18.97 -7.54
CA LEU A 71 10.67 17.57 -7.63
C LEU A 71 10.90 17.05 -9.06
N ASP A 72 11.59 15.91 -9.13
CA ASP A 72 12.03 15.28 -10.37
C ASP A 72 10.85 14.86 -11.26
N CYS A 73 9.79 14.32 -10.66
CA CYS A 73 8.54 14.00 -11.35
C CYS A 73 7.37 14.02 -10.36
N MET A 74 6.23 14.58 -10.78
CA MET A 74 4.98 14.59 -10.03
C MET A 74 3.85 14.09 -10.92
N LEU A 75 3.01 13.22 -10.39
CA LEU A 75 1.68 12.96 -10.94
C LEU A 75 0.71 13.95 -10.30
N VAL A 76 0.10 14.79 -11.11
CA VAL A 76 -0.74 15.90 -10.67
C VAL A 76 -2.07 15.92 -11.40
N ARG A 77 -3.06 16.58 -10.79
CA ARG A 77 -4.35 16.85 -11.41
C ARG A 77 -4.47 18.32 -11.81
N GLY A 78 -5.15 18.57 -12.92
CA GLY A 78 -5.49 19.93 -13.35
C GLY A 78 -4.28 20.76 -13.79
N ALA A 79 -4.41 22.07 -13.67
CA ALA A 79 -3.45 23.03 -14.20
C ALA A 79 -2.53 23.61 -13.12
N GLY A 80 -1.23 23.62 -13.40
CA GLY A 80 -0.21 24.30 -12.61
C GLY A 80 0.07 25.72 -13.10
N ILE A 81 0.86 26.46 -12.32
CA ILE A 81 1.32 27.80 -12.67
C ILE A 81 2.72 27.67 -13.28
N PRO A 82 2.94 28.10 -14.54
CA PRO A 82 4.25 28.00 -15.17
C PRO A 82 5.27 28.90 -14.46
N VAL A 83 6.46 28.36 -14.20
CA VAL A 83 7.57 29.15 -13.67
C VAL A 83 8.19 29.97 -14.81
N PRO A 84 8.25 31.30 -14.70
CA PRO A 84 8.69 32.16 -15.81
C PRO A 84 10.04 31.74 -16.40
N TYR A 85 10.11 31.63 -17.72
CA TYR A 85 11.31 31.29 -18.50
C TYR A 85 11.91 29.90 -18.22
N THR A 86 11.11 28.94 -17.74
CA THR A 86 11.51 27.55 -17.55
C THR A 86 10.44 26.59 -18.09
N THR A 87 10.74 25.29 -18.08
CA THR A 87 9.75 24.21 -18.35
C THR A 87 9.06 23.71 -17.08
N ALA A 88 9.44 24.22 -15.91
CA ALA A 88 8.91 23.81 -14.62
C ALA A 88 7.61 24.54 -14.29
N PHE A 89 6.83 23.95 -13.40
CA PHE A 89 5.57 24.49 -12.93
C PHE A 89 5.46 24.42 -11.41
N GLN A 90 4.58 25.24 -10.86
CA GLN A 90 4.15 25.16 -9.48
C GLN A 90 2.77 24.51 -9.45
N TRP A 91 2.63 23.45 -8.65
CA TRP A 91 1.37 22.79 -8.38
C TRP A 91 0.98 22.97 -6.93
N HIS A 92 -0.30 23.24 -6.69
CA HIS A 92 -0.81 23.28 -5.32
C HIS A 92 -0.76 21.86 -4.72
N ILE A 93 -0.30 21.72 -3.48
CA ILE A 93 -0.03 20.41 -2.85
C ILE A 93 -1.26 19.50 -2.82
N ARG A 94 -2.47 20.06 -2.67
CA ARG A 94 -3.74 19.32 -2.74
C ARG A 94 -3.99 18.60 -4.07
N ASP A 95 -3.36 19.08 -5.15
CA ASP A 95 -3.53 18.58 -6.52
C ASP A 95 -2.37 17.65 -6.93
N VAL A 96 -1.43 17.38 -6.01
CA VAL A 96 -0.33 16.43 -6.17
C VAL A 96 -0.78 15.05 -5.68
N ILE A 97 -0.75 14.06 -6.56
CA ILE A 97 -1.18 12.68 -6.29
C ILE A 97 0.01 11.81 -5.90
N ALA A 98 1.13 11.96 -6.62
CA ALA A 98 2.37 11.26 -6.34
C ALA A 98 3.57 12.15 -6.66
N VAL A 99 4.65 11.98 -5.91
CA VAL A 99 5.96 12.57 -6.14
C VAL A 99 6.98 11.45 -6.28
N PHE A 100 7.84 11.58 -7.28
CA PHE A 100 8.88 10.61 -7.61
C PHE A 100 10.22 11.31 -7.50
N GLU A 101 11.10 10.77 -6.66
CA GLU A 101 12.52 11.13 -6.63
C GLU A 101 13.28 10.14 -7.52
N ILE A 102 13.95 10.63 -8.56
CA ILE A 102 14.57 9.79 -9.59
C ILE A 102 16.08 9.82 -9.45
N LYS A 103 16.69 8.64 -9.31
CA LYS A 103 18.14 8.47 -9.28
C LYS A 103 18.56 7.46 -10.35
N LYS A 104 19.65 7.76 -11.07
CA LYS A 104 20.32 6.76 -11.92
C LYS A 104 20.69 5.54 -11.08
N THR A 105 21.30 5.78 -9.92
CA THR A 105 21.75 4.75 -9.01
C THR A 105 21.34 5.10 -7.59
N LEU A 106 20.74 4.16 -6.87
CA LEU A 106 20.31 4.33 -5.49
C LEU A 106 21.09 3.41 -4.56
N TYR A 107 22.18 3.92 -3.98
CA TYR A 107 22.89 3.29 -2.87
C TYR A 107 22.64 4.05 -1.57
N SER A 108 23.39 3.74 -0.50
CA SER A 108 23.13 4.27 0.84
C SER A 108 23.17 5.80 0.93
N ALA A 109 23.99 6.50 0.14
CA ALA A 109 24.03 7.96 0.19
C ALA A 109 22.78 8.56 -0.48
N GLU A 110 22.48 8.11 -1.70
CA GLU A 110 21.35 8.59 -2.48
C GLU A 110 20.01 8.21 -1.82
N LEU A 111 19.95 7.06 -1.14
CA LEU A 111 18.80 6.66 -0.33
C LEU A 111 18.51 7.68 0.78
N LYS A 112 19.55 8.13 1.51
CA LYS A 112 19.41 9.12 2.59
C LYS A 112 18.93 10.46 2.06
N ASP A 113 19.55 10.93 0.98
CA ASP A 113 19.21 12.21 0.36
C ASP A 113 17.77 12.21 -0.17
N ALA A 114 17.38 11.14 -0.88
CA ALA A 114 16.03 10.98 -1.42
C ALA A 114 14.96 10.88 -0.30
N PHE A 115 15.26 10.15 0.78
CA PHE A 115 14.36 10.02 1.91
C PHE A 115 14.12 11.38 2.60
N GLN A 116 15.18 12.18 2.76
CA GLN A 116 15.08 13.52 3.32
C GLN A 116 14.29 14.47 2.41
N HIS A 117 14.58 14.46 1.10
CA HIS A 117 13.89 15.32 0.14
C HIS A 117 12.38 15.06 0.10
N LEU A 118 11.96 13.79 0.03
CA LEU A 118 10.53 13.43 0.11
C LEU A 118 9.93 13.68 1.51
N GLY A 119 10.75 13.82 2.54
CA GLY A 119 10.33 14.30 3.86
C GLY A 119 9.84 15.74 3.83
N GLU A 120 10.41 16.60 2.99
CA GLU A 120 10.01 18.01 2.85
C GLU A 120 8.59 18.14 2.28
N VAL A 121 8.23 17.29 1.31
CA VAL A 121 6.87 17.24 0.73
C VAL A 121 5.85 16.89 1.82
N ARG A 122 6.16 15.92 2.68
CA ARG A 122 5.29 15.56 3.80
C ARG A 122 5.12 16.71 4.79
N GLU A 123 6.20 17.45 5.10
CA GLU A 123 6.09 18.60 6.01
C GLU A 123 5.26 19.73 5.40
N LEU A 124 5.35 19.94 4.08
CA LEU A 124 4.46 20.86 3.35
C LEU A 124 2.99 20.43 3.45
N GLU A 125 2.69 19.14 3.21
CA GLU A 125 1.33 18.60 3.36
C GLU A 125 0.77 18.74 4.78
N LYS A 126 1.60 18.52 5.80
CA LYS A 126 1.19 18.68 7.19
C LYS A 126 0.81 20.13 7.49
N ARG A 127 1.59 21.10 7.01
CA ARG A 127 1.29 22.53 7.18
C ARG A 127 -0.01 22.89 6.49
N TYR A 128 -0.16 22.48 5.23
CA TYR A 128 -1.39 22.68 4.47
C TYR A 128 -2.60 22.10 5.21
N ARG A 129 -2.52 20.84 5.67
CA ARG A 129 -3.63 20.23 6.41
C ARG A 129 -3.91 20.92 7.75
N ALA A 130 -2.90 21.43 8.43
CA ALA A 130 -3.06 22.19 9.67
C ALA A 130 -3.66 23.60 9.44
N SER A 131 -3.52 24.18 8.24
CA SER A 131 -4.11 25.47 7.89
C SER A 131 -5.56 25.37 7.39
N LEU A 132 -6.02 24.17 7.00
CA LEU A 132 -7.40 23.93 6.61
C LEU A 132 -8.36 24.29 7.75
N THR A 133 -9.26 25.24 7.48
CA THR A 133 -10.35 25.63 8.37
C THR A 133 -11.66 25.08 7.80
N GLY A 134 -12.32 24.16 8.50
CA GLY A 134 -13.51 23.50 7.99
C GLY A 134 -14.11 22.47 8.92
N ASP A 135 -15.32 22.02 8.59
CA ASP A 135 -16.07 21.03 9.37
C ASP A 135 -15.48 19.63 9.15
N ALA A 136 -15.18 18.91 10.24
CA ALA A 136 -14.59 17.56 10.20
C ALA A 136 -15.48 16.54 9.45
N ALA A 137 -16.75 16.88 9.20
CA ALA A 137 -17.76 16.07 8.52
C ALA A 137 -17.48 15.79 7.03
N LEU A 138 -16.45 16.40 6.42
CA LEU A 138 -16.11 16.23 4.99
C LEU A 138 -14.94 15.26 4.72
N VAL A 139 -14.33 14.67 5.76
CA VAL A 139 -13.22 13.73 5.60
C VAL A 139 -13.74 12.33 5.26
N ASP A 140 -13.35 11.77 4.11
CA ASP A 140 -13.70 10.40 3.74
C ASP A 140 -12.89 9.38 4.56
N LEU A 141 -13.57 8.74 5.52
CA LEU A 141 -12.97 7.75 6.42
C LEU A 141 -13.15 6.31 5.96
N ARG A 142 -13.84 6.05 4.85
CA ARG A 142 -14.18 4.66 4.44
C ARG A 142 -12.92 3.81 4.23
N ARG A 143 -11.93 4.34 3.51
CA ARG A 143 -10.66 3.64 3.22
C ARG A 143 -9.73 3.57 4.44
N PRO A 144 -9.50 4.65 5.20
CA PRO A 144 -8.77 4.56 6.48
C PRO A 144 -9.38 3.54 7.45
N ASN A 145 -10.71 3.50 7.59
CA ASN A 145 -11.39 2.57 8.49
C ASN A 145 -11.21 1.12 8.03
N ARG A 146 -11.35 0.87 6.72
CA ARG A 146 -11.08 -0.46 6.15
C ARG A 146 -9.63 -0.89 6.40
N ALA A 147 -8.65 -0.02 6.10
CA ALA A 147 -7.24 -0.33 6.34
C ALA A 147 -6.96 -0.63 7.82
N TYR A 148 -7.55 0.15 8.74
CA TYR A 148 -7.46 -0.12 10.16
C TYR A 148 -8.06 -1.47 10.54
N ALA A 149 -9.21 -1.83 9.98
CA ALA A 149 -9.89 -3.10 10.24
C ALA A 149 -9.13 -4.30 9.67
N GLU A 150 -8.53 -4.17 8.49
CA GLU A 150 -7.66 -5.20 7.90
C GLU A 150 -6.43 -5.44 8.78
N VAL A 151 -5.77 -4.36 9.25
CA VAL A 151 -4.57 -4.46 10.08
C VAL A 151 -4.89 -4.99 11.48
N THR A 152 -5.95 -4.50 12.12
CA THR A 152 -6.22 -4.78 13.54
C THR A 152 -7.21 -5.93 13.78
N GLY A 153 -8.02 -6.28 12.78
CA GLY A 153 -9.17 -7.18 12.94
C GLY A 153 -10.37 -6.54 13.64
N GLN A 154 -10.33 -5.22 13.85
CA GLN A 154 -11.36 -4.45 14.54
C GLN A 154 -11.67 -3.16 13.78
N ASP A 155 -12.94 -2.80 13.68
CA ASP A 155 -13.34 -1.48 13.21
C ASP A 155 -12.82 -0.39 14.16
N PRO A 156 -12.39 0.76 13.64
CA PRO A 156 -12.15 1.90 14.51
C PRO A 156 -13.48 2.40 15.09
N PRO A 157 -13.45 3.06 16.26
CA PRO A 157 -14.63 3.77 16.76
C PRO A 157 -14.98 4.94 15.82
N GLU A 158 -16.14 5.55 16.03
CA GLU A 158 -16.51 6.77 15.32
C GLU A 158 -15.44 7.85 15.48
N PHE A 159 -15.28 8.72 14.48
CA PHE A 159 -14.17 9.68 14.41
C PHE A 159 -14.00 10.54 15.68
N GLY A 160 -15.10 11.00 16.27
CA GLY A 160 -15.09 11.79 17.51
C GLY A 160 -14.64 11.01 18.76
N ALA A 161 -14.54 9.69 18.68
CA ALA A 161 -14.11 8.80 19.75
C ALA A 161 -12.74 8.16 19.48
N ILE A 162 -12.01 8.57 18.44
CA ILE A 162 -10.67 8.04 18.13
C ILE A 162 -9.69 8.27 19.30
N GLU A 163 -9.81 9.38 20.02
CA GLU A 163 -8.98 9.70 21.20
C GLU A 163 -9.24 8.78 22.41
N SER A 164 -10.29 7.95 22.35
CA SER A 164 -10.55 6.93 23.36
C SER A 164 -9.78 5.62 23.12
N LEU A 165 -9.16 5.47 21.94
CA LEU A 165 -8.34 4.31 21.63
C LEU A 165 -7.08 4.27 22.51
N PRO A 166 -6.54 3.07 22.80
CA PRO A 166 -5.19 2.94 23.32
C PRO A 166 -4.17 3.69 22.43
N ALA A 167 -3.15 4.29 23.03
CA ALA A 167 -2.19 5.16 22.34
C ALA A 167 -1.54 4.52 21.11
N ASP A 168 -1.26 3.20 21.14
CA ASP A 168 -0.72 2.46 20.01
C ASP A 168 -1.71 2.40 18.83
N ARG A 169 -2.99 2.22 19.15
CA ARG A 169 -4.10 2.13 18.18
C ARG A 169 -4.49 3.48 17.62
N GLU A 170 -4.52 4.51 18.46
CA GLU A 170 -4.75 5.88 18.02
C GLU A 170 -3.64 6.31 17.04
N ALA A 171 -2.38 6.10 17.40
CA ALA A 171 -1.24 6.45 16.54
C ALA A 171 -1.25 5.70 15.21
N LEU A 172 -1.62 4.41 15.22
CA LEU A 172 -1.80 3.61 14.01
C LEU A 172 -2.92 4.21 13.13
N PHE A 173 -4.11 4.46 13.69
CA PHE A 173 -5.23 5.01 12.94
C PHE A 173 -4.89 6.38 12.32
N ARG A 174 -4.32 7.30 13.11
CA ARG A 174 -3.89 8.62 12.61
C ARG A 174 -2.86 8.50 11.50
N THR A 175 -1.94 7.53 11.60
CA THR A 175 -0.97 7.27 10.53
C THR A 175 -1.64 6.80 9.25
N LEU A 176 -2.59 5.85 9.32
CA LEU A 176 -3.31 5.38 8.14
C LEU A 176 -4.17 6.49 7.50
N LEU A 177 -4.79 7.33 8.32
CA LEU A 177 -5.56 8.49 7.86
C LEU A 177 -4.66 9.51 7.16
N ASP A 178 -3.50 9.83 7.75
CA ASP A 178 -2.51 10.72 7.14
C ASP A 178 -2.04 10.19 5.78
N GLU A 179 -1.69 8.90 5.71
CA GLU A 179 -1.23 8.26 4.48
C GLU A 179 -2.30 8.22 3.40
N TYR A 180 -3.59 8.10 3.77
CA TYR A 180 -4.69 8.18 2.83
C TYR A 180 -4.88 9.57 2.23
N HIS A 181 -4.51 10.65 2.92
CA HIS A 181 -4.68 12.02 2.40
C HIS A 181 -3.40 12.63 1.83
N SER A 182 -2.25 12.02 2.10
CA SER A 182 -0.96 12.43 1.55
C SER A 182 -0.74 11.90 0.13
N ALA A 183 0.07 12.63 -0.65
CA ALA A 183 0.61 12.17 -1.91
C ALA A 183 1.49 10.92 -1.69
N LEU A 184 1.51 10.05 -2.69
CA LEU A 184 2.46 8.95 -2.73
C LEU A 184 3.88 9.52 -2.89
N ARG A 185 4.80 9.11 -2.04
CA ARG A 185 6.21 9.45 -2.09
C ARG A 185 6.99 8.21 -2.51
N ILE A 186 7.54 8.26 -3.71
CA ILE A 186 8.18 7.12 -4.37
C ILE A 186 9.61 7.50 -4.71
N ILE A 187 10.59 6.67 -4.34
CA ILE A 187 11.99 6.82 -4.74
C ILE A 187 12.30 5.77 -5.81
N VAL A 188 12.89 6.17 -6.94
CA VAL A 188 13.22 5.27 -8.04
C VAL A 188 14.72 5.33 -8.36
N GLY A 189 15.43 4.24 -8.04
CA GLY A 189 16.79 3.98 -8.50
C GLY A 189 16.81 2.98 -9.65
N PHE A 190 17.17 3.41 -10.86
CA PHE A 190 17.28 2.51 -12.03
C PHE A 190 18.34 1.42 -11.87
N HIS A 191 19.38 1.73 -11.10
CA HIS A 191 20.41 0.83 -10.64
C HIS A 191 20.51 0.91 -9.11
N GLY A 192 21.15 -0.07 -8.47
CA GLY A 192 21.33 -0.01 -7.03
C GLY A 192 21.87 -1.29 -6.43
N PHE A 193 21.34 -1.66 -5.27
CA PHE A 193 21.84 -2.80 -4.49
C PHE A 193 21.79 -4.11 -5.27
N LYS A 194 22.81 -4.95 -5.08
CA LYS A 194 22.94 -6.24 -5.79
C LYS A 194 22.02 -7.32 -5.24
N SER A 195 21.58 -7.18 -3.99
CA SER A 195 20.67 -8.12 -3.33
C SER A 195 19.65 -7.39 -2.46
N GLU A 196 18.47 -7.99 -2.35
CA GLU A 196 17.42 -7.55 -1.43
C GLU A 196 17.94 -7.40 0.01
N HIS A 197 18.76 -8.36 0.46
CA HIS A 197 19.36 -8.33 1.80
C HIS A 197 20.22 -7.06 2.03
N SER A 198 21.12 -6.74 1.10
CA SER A 198 21.98 -5.55 1.22
C SER A 198 21.19 -4.23 1.18
N PHE A 199 20.07 -4.21 0.44
CA PHE A 199 19.17 -3.07 0.41
C PHE A 199 18.46 -2.88 1.76
N ARG A 200 17.94 -3.97 2.35
CA ARG A 200 17.34 -3.99 3.68
C ARG A 200 18.31 -3.48 4.75
N GLU A 201 19.55 -3.98 4.75
CA GLU A 201 20.59 -3.56 5.70
C GLU A 201 20.90 -2.06 5.60
N SER A 202 20.95 -1.51 4.38
CA SER A 202 21.19 -0.08 4.17
C SER A 202 20.11 0.80 4.82
N LEU A 203 18.83 0.44 4.64
CA LEU A 203 17.74 1.16 5.31
C LEU A 203 17.84 1.02 6.83
N VAL A 204 18.07 -0.18 7.35
CA VAL A 204 18.20 -0.40 8.81
C VAL A 204 19.35 0.40 9.40
N SER A 205 20.49 0.50 8.70
CA SER A 205 21.61 1.34 9.12
C SER A 205 21.18 2.81 9.20
N TYR A 206 20.51 3.31 8.15
CA TYR A 206 20.02 4.68 8.13
C TYR A 206 19.03 4.99 9.26
N LEU A 207 18.09 4.09 9.53
CA LEU A 207 17.14 4.26 10.65
C LEU A 207 17.85 4.23 12.01
N THR A 208 18.85 3.38 12.16
CA THR A 208 19.65 3.27 13.38
C THR A 208 20.41 4.57 13.67
N GLU A 209 20.95 5.21 12.63
CA GLU A 209 21.62 6.51 12.72
C GLU A 209 20.66 7.66 13.07
N ASN A 210 19.34 7.47 12.90
CA ASN A 210 18.31 8.49 13.10
C ASN A 210 17.31 8.14 14.21
N LEU A 211 17.73 7.31 15.18
CA LEU A 211 16.92 7.01 16.35
C LEU A 211 16.58 8.29 17.12
N ARG A 212 15.30 8.42 17.51
CA ARG A 212 14.77 9.59 18.24
C ARG A 212 14.83 10.91 17.46
N THR A 213 15.01 10.84 16.13
CA THR A 213 14.85 12.00 15.26
C THR A 213 13.39 12.13 14.81
N PRO A 214 12.76 13.31 14.94
CA PRO A 214 11.43 13.54 14.38
C PRO A 214 11.37 13.23 12.88
N GLY A 215 10.22 12.76 12.42
CA GLY A 215 10.04 12.42 11.00
C GLY A 215 10.29 10.94 10.67
N PHE A 216 10.95 10.17 11.53
CA PHE A 216 11.24 8.74 11.32
C PHE A 216 10.16 7.78 11.87
N GLY A 217 8.90 8.23 11.96
CA GLY A 217 7.70 7.39 12.21
C GLY A 217 7.23 6.68 10.93
N PRO A 218 6.36 5.65 10.96
CA PRO A 218 5.86 4.99 9.73
C PRO A 218 5.24 5.96 8.72
N GLY A 219 4.51 6.99 9.19
CA GLY A 219 3.98 8.05 8.32
C GLY A 219 5.04 8.91 7.64
N GLY A 220 6.30 8.84 8.08
CA GLY A 220 7.43 9.55 7.49
C GLY A 220 8.10 8.83 6.34
N PHE A 221 7.97 7.51 6.29
CA PHE A 221 8.64 6.70 5.27
C PHE A 221 8.00 6.94 3.91
N PRO A 222 8.77 6.97 2.81
CA PRO A 222 8.22 6.82 1.47
C PRO A 222 7.35 5.56 1.39
N GLN A 223 6.27 5.62 0.62
CA GLN A 223 5.41 4.46 0.40
C GLN A 223 6.13 3.38 -0.40
N LEU A 224 7.06 3.80 -1.29
CA LEU A 224 7.81 2.89 -2.15
C LEU A 224 9.24 3.39 -2.38
N ILE A 225 10.20 2.47 -2.36
CA ILE A 225 11.60 2.74 -2.69
C ILE A 225 12.11 1.62 -3.59
N VAL A 226 12.50 1.95 -4.81
CA VAL A 226 13.07 1.01 -5.79
C VAL A 226 14.58 1.20 -5.86
N SER A 227 15.32 0.10 -5.78
CA SER A 227 16.77 0.07 -5.98
C SER A 227 17.13 -1.07 -6.94
N GLY A 228 17.27 -0.74 -8.23
CA GLY A 228 17.46 -1.73 -9.27
C GLY A 228 16.25 -2.66 -9.35
N ASP A 229 16.46 -3.94 -9.04
CA ASP A 229 15.45 -5.00 -9.15
C ASP A 229 14.70 -5.27 -7.84
N TYR A 230 14.98 -4.50 -6.78
CA TYR A 230 14.40 -4.70 -5.46
C TYR A 230 13.60 -3.50 -5.00
N THR A 231 12.55 -3.77 -4.23
CA THR A 231 11.62 -2.75 -3.74
C THR A 231 11.46 -2.86 -2.24
N LEU A 232 11.40 -1.71 -1.55
CA LEU A 232 10.86 -1.59 -0.20
C LEU A 232 9.52 -0.85 -0.27
N ALA A 233 8.52 -1.37 0.45
CA ALA A 233 7.13 -0.96 0.26
C ALA A 233 6.39 -0.93 1.60
N LYS A 234 5.42 -0.01 1.72
CA LYS A 234 4.63 0.19 2.93
C LYS A 234 3.29 -0.56 2.88
N ALA A 235 3.01 -1.37 3.91
CA ALA A 235 1.74 -2.04 4.10
C ALA A 235 0.78 -1.19 4.97
N ASN A 236 0.22 -0.14 4.39
CA ASN A 236 -0.72 0.81 5.01
C ASN A 236 -2.19 0.62 4.56
N GLY A 237 -2.52 -0.56 4.05
CA GLY A 237 -3.83 -0.91 3.48
C GLY A 237 -4.05 -0.39 2.05
N GLN A 238 -3.00 0.13 1.39
CA GLN A 238 -3.14 0.84 0.11
C GLN A 238 -1.89 0.66 -0.79
N PRO A 239 -1.78 -0.46 -1.54
CA PRO A 239 -2.72 -1.59 -1.60
C PRO A 239 -2.46 -2.67 -0.55
N TYR A 240 -1.24 -2.76 -0.04
CA TYR A 240 -0.83 -3.87 0.81
C TYR A 240 -1.24 -3.66 2.27
N SER A 241 -1.72 -4.72 2.90
CA SER A 241 -2.14 -4.72 4.30
C SER A 241 -1.62 -5.96 5.00
N ASN A 242 -1.13 -5.82 6.23
CA ASN A 242 -0.69 -6.93 7.07
C ASN A 242 -1.37 -6.83 8.42
N ARG A 243 -1.84 -7.97 8.93
CA ARG A 243 -2.36 -8.05 10.30
C ARG A 243 -1.27 -7.71 11.31
N LEU A 244 -1.68 -7.12 12.43
CA LEU A 244 -0.83 -7.02 13.60
C LEU A 244 -0.36 -8.41 14.03
N THR A 245 0.87 -8.48 14.49
CA THR A 245 1.38 -9.68 15.17
C THR A 245 0.57 -9.93 16.45
N PRO A 246 0.58 -11.16 17.00
CA PRO A 246 -0.11 -11.46 18.25
C PRO A 246 0.31 -10.57 19.44
N ASP A 247 1.53 -10.04 19.45
CA ASP A 247 2.05 -9.10 20.46
C ASP A 247 1.80 -7.61 20.12
N GLY A 248 0.99 -7.35 19.08
CA GLY A 248 0.49 -6.02 18.71
C GLY A 248 1.48 -5.15 17.92
N TRP A 249 2.42 -5.76 17.19
CA TRP A 249 3.32 -5.03 16.30
C TRP A 249 2.75 -4.98 14.89
N TRP A 250 2.88 -3.84 14.22
CA TRP A 250 2.40 -3.63 12.87
C TRP A 250 3.51 -3.91 11.84
N PRO A 251 3.39 -4.95 10.99
CA PRO A 251 4.31 -5.20 9.87
C PRO A 251 4.09 -4.20 8.74
N PHE A 252 4.50 -2.95 8.98
CA PHE A 252 4.17 -1.82 8.13
C PHE A 252 5.10 -1.66 6.92
N TYR A 253 6.26 -2.31 6.92
CA TYR A 253 7.24 -2.17 5.84
C TYR A 253 7.81 -3.53 5.45
N PHE A 254 7.86 -3.81 4.16
CA PHE A 254 8.35 -5.06 3.60
C PHE A 254 9.28 -4.79 2.43
N SER A 255 10.01 -5.83 2.01
CA SER A 255 10.76 -5.82 0.76
C SER A 255 10.24 -6.91 -0.17
N THR A 256 10.57 -6.78 -1.45
CA THR A 256 10.28 -7.79 -2.46
C THR A 256 11.22 -7.68 -3.65
N ALA A 257 11.37 -8.78 -4.38
CA ALA A 257 12.05 -8.87 -5.67
C ALA A 257 11.07 -8.91 -6.86
N VAL A 258 9.79 -8.62 -6.62
CA VAL A 258 8.79 -8.40 -7.68
C VAL A 258 9.26 -7.26 -8.59
N ASN A 259 8.92 -7.37 -9.87
CA ASN A 259 9.11 -6.32 -10.87
C ASN A 259 8.82 -4.92 -10.27
N PRO A 260 9.82 -4.03 -10.14
CA PRO A 260 9.61 -2.74 -9.49
C PRO A 260 8.57 -1.87 -10.17
N LEU A 261 8.42 -1.97 -11.49
CA LEU A 261 7.39 -1.22 -12.20
C LEU A 261 5.99 -1.76 -11.87
N HIS A 262 5.85 -3.07 -11.68
CA HIS A 262 4.61 -3.64 -11.17
C HIS A 262 4.28 -3.03 -9.80
N MET A 263 5.23 -3.00 -8.87
CA MET A 263 5.04 -2.36 -7.56
C MET A 263 4.67 -0.87 -7.67
N ILE A 264 5.31 -0.10 -8.56
CA ILE A 264 4.96 1.32 -8.77
C ILE A 264 3.51 1.46 -9.24
N LEU A 265 3.10 0.64 -10.23
CA LEU A 265 1.75 0.67 -10.76
C LEU A 265 0.73 0.25 -9.72
N GLU A 266 1.02 -0.74 -8.88
CA GLU A 266 0.13 -1.14 -7.77
C GLU A 266 -0.21 0.04 -6.84
N TYR A 267 0.79 0.81 -6.40
CA TYR A 267 0.53 1.99 -5.57
C TYR A 267 -0.19 3.10 -6.32
N VAL A 268 0.27 3.43 -7.54
CA VAL A 268 -0.30 4.54 -8.32
C VAL A 268 -1.74 4.24 -8.73
N TRP A 269 -2.01 3.05 -9.28
CA TRP A 269 -3.36 2.66 -9.70
C TRP A 269 -4.31 2.52 -8.51
N THR A 270 -3.83 2.02 -7.36
CA THR A 270 -4.65 1.99 -6.14
C THR A 270 -5.06 3.39 -5.72
N ARG A 271 -4.12 4.35 -5.76
CA ARG A 271 -4.41 5.75 -5.46
C ARG A 271 -5.40 6.36 -6.44
N LEU A 272 -5.25 6.08 -7.73
CA LEU A 272 -6.17 6.58 -8.76
C LEU A 272 -7.57 5.95 -8.61
N ASP A 273 -7.68 4.67 -8.31
CA ASP A 273 -8.97 4.03 -8.02
C ASP A 273 -9.65 4.62 -6.80
N GLN A 274 -8.91 4.90 -5.73
CA GLN A 274 -9.48 5.57 -4.57
C GLN A 274 -10.03 6.97 -4.90
N MET A 275 -9.35 7.72 -5.76
CA MET A 275 -9.74 9.09 -6.11
C MET A 275 -10.85 9.15 -7.17
N PHE A 276 -10.88 8.21 -8.11
CA PHE A 276 -11.68 8.29 -9.33
C PHE A 276 -12.59 7.07 -9.58
N GLY A 277 -12.43 5.98 -8.83
CA GLY A 277 -13.22 4.75 -8.98
C GLY A 277 -13.05 4.09 -10.34
N ILE A 278 -11.83 4.12 -10.90
CA ILE A 278 -11.58 3.67 -12.27
C ILE A 278 -11.72 2.16 -12.45
N GLY A 279 -11.41 1.35 -11.43
CA GLY A 279 -11.44 -0.11 -11.49
C GLY A 279 -10.58 -0.74 -12.60
N GLY A 280 -10.50 -2.07 -12.61
CA GLY A 280 -10.12 -2.85 -13.80
C GLY A 280 -8.69 -2.76 -14.34
N LEU A 281 -7.77 -2.02 -13.68
CA LEU A 281 -6.39 -1.87 -14.18
C LEU A 281 -5.48 -3.09 -13.94
N TRP A 282 -5.83 -3.95 -12.97
CA TRP A 282 -5.01 -5.06 -12.48
C TRP A 282 -5.08 -6.35 -13.32
N GLY A 283 -5.86 -6.36 -14.41
CA GLY A 283 -6.01 -7.55 -15.25
C GLY A 283 -6.61 -8.75 -14.49
N GLU A 284 -5.94 -9.90 -14.60
CA GLU A 284 -6.43 -11.15 -13.98
C GLU A 284 -6.28 -11.14 -12.45
N ASP A 285 -5.16 -10.62 -11.95
CA ASP A 285 -4.94 -10.41 -10.51
C ASP A 285 -5.04 -11.71 -9.68
N LEU A 286 -4.56 -12.82 -10.26
CA LEU A 286 -4.56 -14.17 -9.66
C LEU A 286 -3.18 -14.63 -9.17
N GLU A 287 -2.16 -13.80 -9.35
CA GLU A 287 -0.82 -13.98 -8.84
C GLU A 287 -0.56 -12.78 -7.92
N LEU A 288 -0.20 -13.04 -6.67
CA LEU A 288 0.06 -12.02 -5.66
C LEU A 288 1.54 -11.90 -5.39
N GLU A 289 1.95 -10.69 -5.06
CA GLU A 289 3.29 -10.39 -4.58
C GLU A 289 3.47 -10.97 -3.20
N VAL A 290 4.59 -11.64 -2.96
CA VAL A 290 4.95 -12.14 -1.63
C VAL A 290 5.71 -11.05 -0.88
N PRO A 291 5.14 -10.46 0.20
CA PRO A 291 5.82 -9.43 0.97
C PRO A 291 6.82 -10.06 1.95
N HIS A 292 8.10 -9.73 1.84
CA HIS A 292 9.11 -10.11 2.83
C HIS A 292 9.16 -9.07 3.95
N ALA A 293 8.45 -9.33 5.06
CA ALA A 293 8.43 -8.42 6.22
C ALA A 293 9.83 -7.90 6.57
N LEU A 294 9.97 -6.58 6.73
CA LEU A 294 11.24 -5.88 6.95
C LEU A 294 11.23 -5.14 8.28
N LEU A 295 10.24 -4.27 8.51
CA LEU A 295 10.07 -3.55 9.76
C LEU A 295 8.70 -3.84 10.34
N VAL A 296 8.70 -4.11 11.65
CA VAL A 296 7.48 -4.08 12.46
C VAL A 296 7.57 -2.90 13.42
N GLY A 297 6.47 -2.17 13.60
CA GLY A 297 6.40 -0.96 14.41
C GLY A 297 5.33 -1.06 15.50
N LYS A 298 5.60 -0.47 16.67
CA LYS A 298 4.61 -0.32 17.74
C LYS A 298 4.75 1.07 18.36
N ALA A 299 3.64 1.80 18.41
CA ALA A 299 3.62 3.12 19.03
C ALA A 299 3.56 2.96 20.56
N GLU A 300 4.40 3.70 21.27
CA GLU A 300 4.52 3.66 22.73
C GLU A 300 4.84 5.06 23.26
N HIS A 301 4.52 5.29 24.54
CA HIS A 301 4.96 6.51 25.21
C HIS A 301 6.47 6.48 25.43
N THR A 302 7.14 7.54 25.03
CA THR A 302 8.53 7.80 25.37
C THR A 302 8.67 8.13 26.86
N PRO A 303 9.87 8.04 27.45
CA PRO A 303 10.07 8.36 28.87
C PRO A 303 9.67 9.78 29.28
N ASP A 304 9.67 10.72 28.34
CA ASP A 304 9.23 12.12 28.48
C ASP A 304 7.73 12.32 28.21
N GLY A 305 6.97 11.25 27.96
CA GLY A 305 5.50 11.25 27.85
C GLY A 305 4.95 11.48 26.44
N ALA A 306 5.78 11.84 25.46
CA ALA A 306 5.39 11.93 24.07
C ALA A 306 5.07 10.53 23.50
N ILE A 307 4.35 10.45 22.38
CA ILE A 307 4.14 9.18 21.67
C ILE A 307 5.22 9.06 20.58
N GLY A 308 5.94 7.94 20.59
CA GLY A 308 6.95 7.59 19.59
C GLY A 308 6.71 6.21 19.01
N TRP A 309 7.52 5.82 18.02
CA TRP A 309 7.45 4.51 17.40
C TRP A 309 8.69 3.69 17.75
N ASN A 310 8.48 2.51 18.31
CA ASN A 310 9.50 1.47 18.45
C ASN A 310 9.48 0.57 17.24
N TYR A 311 10.67 0.12 16.80
CA TYR A 311 10.84 -0.74 15.64
C TYR A 311 11.58 -2.02 15.99
N ARG A 312 11.21 -3.12 15.31
CA ARG A 312 12.04 -4.32 15.21
C ARG A 312 12.32 -4.60 13.74
N PHE A 313 13.58 -4.92 13.47
CA PHE A 313 14.02 -5.41 12.16
C PHE A 313 13.78 -6.92 12.07
N VAL A 314 13.07 -7.35 11.04
CA VAL A 314 12.90 -8.76 10.72
C VAL A 314 14.12 -9.22 9.92
N ASN A 315 15.02 -9.96 10.54
CA ASN A 315 16.27 -10.36 9.91
C ASN A 315 16.10 -11.63 9.06
N ASN A 316 15.73 -11.46 7.79
CA ASN A 316 15.68 -12.55 6.81
C ASN A 316 17.05 -12.74 6.16
N THR A 317 17.56 -13.97 6.17
CA THR A 317 18.82 -14.31 5.50
C THR A 317 18.64 -14.30 3.97
N PRO A 318 19.71 -14.13 3.18
CA PRO A 318 19.63 -14.21 1.72
C PRO A 318 19.00 -15.50 1.21
N GLU A 319 19.27 -16.63 1.86
CA GLU A 319 18.71 -17.94 1.51
C GLU A 319 17.20 -17.99 1.77
N LEU A 320 16.75 -17.38 2.87
CA LEU A 320 15.32 -17.30 3.19
C LEU A 320 14.57 -16.41 2.18
N LEU A 321 15.10 -15.23 1.87
CA LEU A 321 14.50 -14.32 0.89
C LEU A 321 14.36 -14.99 -0.49
N THR A 322 15.39 -15.73 -0.92
CA THR A 322 15.35 -16.48 -2.18
C THR A 322 14.30 -17.60 -2.13
N LYS A 323 14.15 -18.26 -0.98
CA LYS A 323 13.19 -19.37 -0.80
C LYS A 323 11.74 -18.90 -0.77
N LEU A 324 11.47 -17.73 -0.19
CA LEU A 324 10.13 -17.16 -0.10
C LEU A 324 9.56 -16.84 -1.49
N GLY A 325 10.43 -16.48 -2.45
CA GLY A 325 10.03 -16.17 -3.82
C GLY A 325 9.49 -14.74 -3.96
N ALA A 326 9.02 -14.40 -5.16
CA ALA A 326 8.47 -13.07 -5.43
C ALA A 326 6.93 -13.08 -5.51
N SER A 327 6.35 -14.21 -5.88
CA SER A 327 4.91 -14.33 -6.12
C SER A 327 4.34 -15.67 -5.66
N GLU A 328 3.04 -15.67 -5.38
CA GLU A 328 2.25 -16.85 -5.08
C GLU A 328 0.88 -16.78 -5.75
N ALA A 329 0.24 -17.94 -5.99
CA ALA A 329 -1.09 -17.97 -6.57
C ALA A 329 -2.13 -17.47 -5.56
N TRP A 330 -2.96 -16.51 -5.95
CA TRP A 330 -4.10 -16.07 -5.15
C TRP A 330 -5.05 -17.25 -4.91
N GLN A 331 -5.57 -17.35 -3.68
CA GLN A 331 -6.56 -18.34 -3.30
C GLN A 331 -7.74 -17.65 -2.59
N PRO A 332 -8.98 -18.10 -2.83
CA PRO A 332 -10.11 -17.65 -2.05
C PRO A 332 -10.06 -18.20 -0.62
N PHE A 333 -10.86 -17.61 0.26
CA PHE A 333 -11.17 -18.21 1.54
C PHE A 333 -12.07 -19.44 1.32
N TYR A 334 -11.82 -20.53 2.05
CA TYR A 334 -12.60 -21.76 2.01
C TYR A 334 -13.44 -21.88 3.29
N PRO A 335 -14.61 -21.23 3.37
CA PRO A 335 -15.45 -21.28 4.56
C PRO A 335 -16.06 -22.67 4.78
N THR A 336 -16.34 -23.03 6.03
CA THR A 336 -17.31 -24.08 6.36
C THR A 336 -18.73 -23.67 5.98
N ASP A 337 -19.68 -24.61 5.95
CA ASP A 337 -21.11 -24.31 5.73
C ASP A 337 -21.62 -23.23 6.70
N GLU A 338 -21.25 -23.31 7.99
CA GLU A 338 -21.68 -22.32 8.98
C GLU A 338 -21.02 -20.95 8.76
N GLN A 339 -19.73 -20.92 8.40
CA GLN A 339 -19.04 -19.66 8.07
C GLN A 339 -19.65 -19.02 6.81
N ALA A 340 -20.03 -19.82 5.81
CA ALA A 340 -20.71 -19.33 4.62
C ALA A 340 -22.06 -18.70 4.96
N VAL A 341 -22.84 -19.30 5.87
CA VAL A 341 -24.11 -18.72 6.37
C VAL A 341 -23.87 -17.37 7.05
N ILE A 342 -22.81 -17.24 7.84
CA ILE A 342 -22.42 -15.96 8.46
C ILE A 342 -22.09 -14.91 7.40
N LEU A 343 -21.25 -15.24 6.43
CA LEU A 343 -20.88 -14.32 5.35
C LEU A 343 -22.10 -13.90 4.52
N MET A 344 -23.00 -14.84 4.18
CA MET A 344 -24.26 -14.55 3.48
C MET A 344 -25.17 -13.61 4.27
N ARG A 345 -25.20 -13.74 5.59
CA ARG A 345 -25.96 -12.84 6.46
C ARG A 345 -25.37 -11.43 6.45
N LEU A 346 -24.05 -11.32 6.54
CA LEU A 346 -23.34 -10.04 6.49
C LEU A 346 -23.49 -9.33 5.14
N GLN A 347 -23.44 -10.06 4.02
CA GLN A 347 -23.71 -9.54 2.67
C GLN A 347 -25.10 -8.89 2.54
N GLN A 348 -26.08 -9.35 3.32
CA GLN A 348 -27.43 -8.80 3.36
C GLN A 348 -27.54 -7.56 4.28
N GLY A 349 -26.42 -7.05 4.79
CA GLY A 349 -26.37 -5.91 5.71
C GLY A 349 -26.96 -6.23 7.09
N LYS A 350 -26.97 -7.50 7.50
CA LYS A 350 -27.49 -7.93 8.80
C LYS A 350 -26.35 -8.08 9.80
N ASP A 351 -26.61 -7.63 11.02
CA ASP A 351 -25.64 -7.76 12.11
C ASP A 351 -25.51 -9.23 12.57
N VAL A 352 -24.28 -9.57 12.95
CA VAL A 352 -23.91 -10.86 13.55
C VAL A 352 -23.28 -10.58 14.91
N ARG A 353 -24.05 -10.80 15.98
CA ARG A 353 -23.57 -10.67 17.36
C ARG A 353 -22.88 -11.95 17.79
N LEU A 354 -21.63 -11.83 18.23
CA LEU A 354 -20.81 -12.97 18.66
C LEU A 354 -21.35 -13.62 19.94
N THR A 355 -22.15 -12.89 20.71
CA THR A 355 -22.76 -13.33 21.99
C THR A 355 -24.21 -13.78 21.85
N ASP A 356 -24.76 -13.87 20.63
CA ASP A 356 -26.14 -14.31 20.42
C ASP A 356 -26.29 -15.81 20.78
N GLU A 357 -27.10 -16.12 21.81
CA GLU A 357 -27.29 -17.48 22.30
C GLU A 357 -27.85 -18.44 21.23
N LYS A 358 -28.69 -17.95 20.31
CA LYS A 358 -29.23 -18.79 19.23
C LYS A 358 -28.16 -19.10 18.19
N LEU A 359 -27.28 -18.14 17.91
CA LEU A 359 -26.14 -18.37 17.03
C LEU A 359 -25.15 -19.36 17.65
N ILE A 360 -24.77 -19.15 18.92
CA ILE A 360 -23.89 -20.06 19.65
C ILE A 360 -24.50 -21.47 19.68
N SER A 361 -25.80 -21.59 19.97
CA SER A 361 -26.51 -22.87 19.92
C SER A 361 -26.57 -23.48 18.52
N PHE A 362 -26.73 -22.67 17.46
CA PHE A 362 -26.73 -23.15 16.08
C PHE A 362 -25.37 -23.75 15.71
N LEU A 363 -24.28 -23.10 16.12
CA LEU A 363 -22.93 -23.58 15.86
C LEU A 363 -22.63 -24.88 16.61
N SER A 364 -23.25 -25.11 17.79
CA SER A 364 -23.14 -26.35 18.57
C SER A 364 -21.69 -26.80 18.84
N ARG A 365 -20.78 -25.84 19.04
CA ARG A 365 -19.33 -26.04 19.24
C ARG A 365 -18.92 -25.78 20.70
N PRO A 366 -17.88 -26.47 21.22
CA PRO A 366 -17.15 -26.06 22.42
C PRO A 366 -16.60 -24.63 22.30
N SER A 367 -16.30 -23.98 23.43
CA SER A 367 -15.82 -22.59 23.45
C SER A 367 -14.51 -22.41 22.69
N ASP A 368 -13.52 -23.28 22.89
CA ASP A 368 -12.22 -23.17 22.21
C ASP A 368 -12.34 -23.32 20.68
N ASP A 369 -13.25 -24.19 20.22
CA ASP A 369 -13.55 -24.37 18.80
C ASP A 369 -14.32 -23.17 18.22
N LEU A 370 -15.06 -22.44 19.05
CA LEU A 370 -15.78 -21.24 18.66
C LEU A 370 -14.82 -20.05 18.48
N ASP A 371 -13.81 -19.93 19.33
CA ASP A 371 -12.78 -18.89 19.16
C ASP A 371 -12.00 -19.10 17.87
N GLN A 372 -11.57 -20.34 17.57
CA GLN A 372 -10.92 -20.66 16.30
C GLN A 372 -11.84 -20.39 15.10
N PHE A 373 -13.13 -20.70 15.21
CA PHE A 373 -14.11 -20.43 14.16
C PHE A 373 -14.18 -18.94 13.79
N TRP A 374 -14.13 -18.05 14.79
CA TRP A 374 -14.09 -16.61 14.57
C TRP A 374 -12.74 -16.15 14.04
N ASP A 375 -11.64 -16.69 14.56
CA ASP A 375 -10.29 -16.34 14.12
C ASP A 375 -10.04 -16.71 12.66
N ASP A 376 -10.59 -17.83 12.18
CA ASP A 376 -10.54 -18.22 10.77
C ASP A 376 -11.26 -17.18 9.89
N LEU A 377 -12.46 -16.75 10.30
CA LEU A 377 -13.22 -15.71 9.61
C LEU A 377 -12.46 -14.38 9.59
N LEU A 378 -11.87 -13.96 10.71
CA LEU A 378 -11.06 -12.75 10.75
C LEU A 378 -9.85 -12.89 9.84
N THR A 379 -9.12 -14.00 9.92
CA THR A 379 -7.91 -14.23 9.12
C THR A 379 -8.18 -14.20 7.62
N SER A 380 -9.41 -14.48 7.17
CA SER A 380 -9.82 -14.31 5.77
C SER A 380 -9.66 -12.89 5.21
N GLY A 381 -9.62 -11.87 6.07
CA GLY A 381 -9.58 -10.46 5.66
C GLY A 381 -10.90 -9.93 5.11
N LEU A 382 -11.96 -10.73 5.09
CA LEU A 382 -13.29 -10.32 4.60
C LEU A 382 -14.12 -9.60 5.67
N VAL A 383 -13.81 -9.86 6.94
CA VAL A 383 -14.57 -9.36 8.10
C VAL A 383 -13.66 -8.81 9.19
N ALA A 384 -14.23 -7.97 10.05
CA ALA A 384 -13.63 -7.48 11.28
C ALA A 384 -14.67 -7.46 12.41
N LYS A 385 -14.19 -7.42 13.66
CA LYS A 385 -15.07 -7.15 14.81
C LYS A 385 -15.45 -5.68 14.84
N SER A 386 -16.63 -5.33 15.36
CA SER A 386 -16.98 -3.97 15.72
C SER A 386 -16.00 -3.38 16.74
N SER A 387 -15.99 -2.06 16.91
CA SER A 387 -15.08 -1.37 17.83
C SER A 387 -15.22 -1.82 19.29
N ASP A 388 -16.41 -2.26 19.71
CA ASP A 388 -16.69 -2.83 21.04
C ASP A 388 -16.46 -4.35 21.11
N GLY A 389 -16.12 -4.98 19.98
CA GLY A 389 -15.85 -6.41 19.87
C GLY A 389 -17.09 -7.31 19.92
N THR A 390 -18.30 -6.77 19.91
CA THR A 390 -19.53 -7.55 20.12
C THR A 390 -20.16 -8.10 18.84
N GLU A 391 -19.88 -7.46 17.71
CA GLU A 391 -20.46 -7.77 16.40
C GLU A 391 -19.36 -8.08 15.37
N LEU A 392 -19.69 -8.87 14.37
CA LEU A 392 -18.88 -9.08 13.17
C LEU A 392 -19.43 -8.19 12.05
N ARG A 393 -18.53 -7.61 11.25
CA ARG A 393 -18.86 -6.72 10.14
C ARG A 393 -18.08 -7.10 8.90
N LEU A 394 -18.69 -6.89 7.73
CA LEU A 394 -18.03 -7.07 6.45
C LEU A 394 -17.14 -5.84 6.16
N ILE A 395 -15.87 -6.08 5.84
CA ILE A 395 -14.91 -5.03 5.46
C ILE A 395 -14.51 -5.12 3.98
N ALA A 396 -14.73 -6.28 3.34
CA ALA A 396 -14.65 -6.43 1.90
C ALA A 396 -15.65 -5.48 1.21
N THR A 397 -15.22 -4.86 0.11
CA THR A 397 -16.07 -3.95 -0.68
C THR A 397 -17.19 -4.71 -1.40
N GLN A 398 -16.87 -5.87 -1.92
CA GLN A 398 -17.82 -6.84 -2.47
C GLN A 398 -17.30 -8.23 -2.12
N CYS A 399 -17.81 -8.82 -1.04
CA CYS A 399 -17.62 -10.24 -0.79
C CYS A 399 -18.58 -11.02 -1.67
N ASP A 400 -18.09 -12.01 -2.41
CA ASP A 400 -18.91 -12.99 -3.13
C ASP A 400 -18.62 -14.40 -2.61
N ILE A 401 -19.61 -15.28 -2.69
CA ILE A 401 -19.56 -16.67 -2.21
C ILE A 401 -20.03 -17.57 -3.35
N ALA A 402 -19.32 -18.67 -3.61
CA ALA A 402 -19.68 -19.64 -4.62
C ALA A 402 -19.56 -21.08 -4.10
N TYR A 403 -20.47 -21.93 -4.56
CA TYR A 403 -20.42 -23.38 -4.37
C TYR A 403 -19.85 -24.01 -5.64
N LEU A 404 -18.72 -24.69 -5.51
CA LEU A 404 -18.04 -25.34 -6.62
C LEU A 404 -18.68 -26.70 -6.94
N PRO A 405 -18.53 -27.22 -8.19
CA PRO A 405 -19.08 -28.51 -8.59
C PRO A 405 -18.58 -29.70 -7.77
N ASP A 406 -17.40 -29.58 -7.15
CA ASP A 406 -16.80 -30.61 -6.28
C ASP A 406 -17.30 -30.55 -4.83
N GLY A 407 -18.24 -29.66 -4.53
CA GLY A 407 -18.84 -29.49 -3.21
C GLY A 407 -18.09 -28.52 -2.29
N ARG A 408 -16.94 -27.96 -2.70
CA ARG A 408 -16.24 -26.93 -1.91
C ARG A 408 -16.99 -25.60 -1.97
N ILE A 409 -16.91 -24.83 -0.88
CA ILE A 409 -17.39 -23.44 -0.82
C ILE A 409 -16.17 -22.52 -0.89
N VAL A 410 -16.28 -21.45 -1.66
CA VAL A 410 -15.25 -20.41 -1.76
C VAL A 410 -15.87 -19.03 -1.52
N ALA A 411 -15.13 -18.15 -0.87
CA ALA A 411 -15.50 -16.76 -0.65
C ALA A 411 -14.30 -15.83 -0.88
N GLY A 412 -14.56 -14.60 -1.32
CA GLY A 412 -13.49 -13.64 -1.57
C GLY A 412 -14.00 -12.25 -1.91
N GLU A 413 -13.10 -11.26 -1.78
CA GLU A 413 -13.28 -9.93 -2.36
C GLU A 413 -13.35 -10.06 -3.89
N ASN A 414 -14.39 -9.49 -4.49
CA ASN A 414 -14.71 -9.62 -5.89
C ASN A 414 -15.08 -8.29 -6.55
N ASN A 415 -14.77 -7.16 -5.90
CA ASN A 415 -15.01 -5.83 -6.46
C ASN A 415 -14.27 -5.61 -7.80
N THR A 416 -13.17 -6.32 -8.05
CA THR A 416 -12.44 -6.32 -9.33
C THR A 416 -12.78 -7.51 -10.24
N GLY A 417 -13.64 -8.44 -9.80
CA GLY A 417 -13.91 -9.70 -10.50
C GLY A 417 -12.88 -10.82 -10.26
N ARG A 418 -11.95 -10.65 -9.30
CA ARG A 418 -10.87 -11.60 -9.01
C ARG A 418 -11.37 -13.01 -8.70
N LEU A 419 -12.33 -13.15 -7.78
CA LEU A 419 -12.94 -14.45 -7.44
C LEU A 419 -13.62 -15.07 -8.66
N SER A 420 -14.35 -14.28 -9.46
CA SER A 420 -15.01 -14.78 -10.68
C SER A 420 -14.02 -15.34 -11.69
N ARG A 421 -12.89 -14.66 -11.91
CA ARG A 421 -11.80 -15.15 -12.79
C ARG A 421 -11.15 -16.41 -12.25
N TRP A 422 -10.88 -16.45 -10.94
CA TRP A 422 -10.35 -17.66 -10.29
C TRP A 422 -11.26 -18.87 -10.48
N ILE A 423 -12.58 -18.71 -10.29
CA ILE A 423 -13.57 -19.78 -10.50
C ILE A 423 -13.56 -20.23 -11.96
N ALA A 424 -13.55 -19.30 -12.92
CA ALA A 424 -13.51 -19.64 -14.34
C ALA A 424 -12.28 -20.50 -14.70
N ASN A 425 -11.10 -20.14 -14.19
CA ASN A 425 -9.86 -20.88 -14.45
C ASN A 425 -9.87 -22.28 -13.82
N ASN A 426 -10.35 -22.42 -12.58
CA ASN A 426 -10.32 -23.69 -11.85
C ASN A 426 -11.47 -24.65 -12.25
N THR A 427 -12.58 -24.13 -12.77
CA THR A 427 -13.69 -24.97 -13.27
C THR A 427 -13.47 -25.42 -14.72
N ALA A 428 -12.80 -24.61 -15.56
CA ALA A 428 -12.47 -24.99 -16.94
C ALA A 428 -11.43 -26.12 -17.04
N GLU A 429 -10.48 -26.20 -16.10
CA GLU A 429 -9.49 -27.29 -16.05
C GLU A 429 -10.12 -28.64 -15.64
N SER A 430 -11.16 -28.60 -14.81
CA SER A 430 -11.88 -29.79 -14.35
C SER A 430 -12.66 -30.50 -15.48
N GLY A 431 -13.00 -29.78 -16.55
CA GLY A 431 -13.71 -30.32 -17.72
C GLY A 431 -12.81 -31.02 -18.75
N LYS A 432 -11.48 -30.91 -18.66
CA LYS A 432 -10.54 -31.50 -19.64
C LYS A 432 -10.07 -32.93 -19.29
N VAL A 433 -10.47 -33.46 -18.14
CA VAL A 433 -10.12 -34.82 -17.69
C VAL A 433 -11.27 -35.82 -17.95
N ALA A 434 -12.36 -35.36 -18.56
CA ALA A 434 -13.55 -36.15 -18.86
C ALA A 434 -13.90 -36.14 -20.36
N ASP A 435 -12.92 -36.44 -21.21
CA ASP A 435 -13.14 -36.84 -22.62
C ASP A 435 -12.25 -38.03 -23.00
#